data_AF-A0A378IW47-F1
#
_entry.id   AF-A0A378IW47-F1
#
_cell.length_a   1.000
_cell.length_b   1.000
_cell.length_c   1.000
_cell.angle_alpha   90.00
_cell.angle_beta   90.00
_cell.angle_gamma   90.00
#
_symmetry.space_group_name_H-M   'P 1'
#
loop_
_entity.id
_entity.type
_entity.pdbx_description
1 polymer ?
#
loop_
_entity_poly.entity_id
_entity_poly.type
_entity_poly.pdbx_seq_one_letter_code
_entity_poly.pdbx_strand_id
1 'polypeptide(L)'
;MPKLTQLKQNLLKEIVLHYLQGEAVDVIKCRLQGHSQALNRGGNALFETIRIEQGDPFITAILASLAIEVGEHERLFNRCDNLHDLLTQLYQEGHYHLRMLLKLLDETRPARSGLASIAAVLTILGLGAWAYQSGTGKTLVVSLEKLAAKAPGFLSRVFSQLRNFLLLGIVFSSARLVFNWRNTLTSITKTTSHKVYTLFFTTLASALTLTGLTLCYLAGGSMSPLIAGLLVSASAVEVIKGISSLVLNQRTKHSLSLSVHEESWQGIAQTVRFTNLMDRTFYTLFIKVASALLNTAFVAVWSVSPPVLLLTASCLGLMMVTTLIKSAALANLDKHFAVKLQSCLQGIDMAPDASLCPSAHPTALKLKEIKETLDTQKRFLLQREEQLRVRDNAICETLMAIEKGASSPAKALLGLGGSRESLPDLSANEEMGNEDLHTQSPLFMRLELVETHKKQPFREVEENILRLNN
;
A
#
# COMPACT_ATOMS: atom_id res chain seq x y z
N MET A 1 -10.46 -23.48 -18.35
CA MET A 1 -10.77 -22.78 -17.09
C MET A 1 -12.01 -21.89 -17.29
N PRO A 2 -12.96 -21.83 -16.33
CA PRO A 2 -14.12 -20.94 -16.44
C PRO A 2 -13.69 -19.48 -16.58
N LYS A 3 -14.16 -18.80 -17.63
CA LYS A 3 -13.92 -17.37 -17.88
C LYS A 3 -14.64 -16.55 -16.80
N LEU A 4 -13.95 -15.58 -16.19
CA LEU A 4 -14.61 -14.61 -15.31
C LEU A 4 -15.51 -13.69 -16.15
N THR A 5 -16.70 -13.38 -15.63
CA THR A 5 -17.57 -12.35 -16.23
C THR A 5 -16.89 -11.00 -16.19
N GLN A 6 -17.13 -10.14 -17.19
CA GLN A 6 -16.49 -8.82 -17.28
C GLN A 6 -16.68 -7.98 -16.00
N LEU A 7 -17.87 -8.03 -15.41
CA LEU A 7 -18.17 -7.36 -14.15
C LEU A 7 -17.23 -7.81 -13.02
N LYS A 8 -16.97 -9.12 -12.89
CA LYS A 8 -16.06 -9.65 -11.86
C LYS A 8 -14.60 -9.26 -12.12
N GLN A 9 -14.19 -9.20 -13.39
CA GLN A 9 -12.85 -8.71 -13.75
C GLN A 9 -12.69 -7.23 -13.38
N ASN A 10 -13.69 -6.40 -13.67
CA ASN A 10 -13.68 -4.99 -13.34
C ASN A 10 -13.62 -4.75 -11.83
N LEU A 11 -14.38 -5.52 -11.03
CA LEU A 11 -14.30 -5.46 -9.56
C LEU A 11 -12.90 -5.82 -9.03
N LEU A 12 -12.24 -6.81 -9.61
CA LEU A 12 -10.88 -7.18 -9.20
C LEU A 12 -9.85 -6.10 -9.58
N LYS A 13 -9.99 -5.47 -10.75
CA LYS A 13 -9.18 -4.32 -11.16
C LYS A 13 -9.42 -3.12 -10.25
N GLU A 14 -10.67 -2.89 -9.87
CA GLU A 14 -11.08 -1.84 -8.94
C GLU A 14 -10.46 -2.01 -7.54
N ILE A 15 -10.33 -3.25 -7.04
CA ILE A 15 -9.62 -3.51 -5.77
C ILE A 15 -8.16 -3.04 -5.82
N VAL A 16 -7.46 -3.26 -6.94
CA VAL A 16 -6.08 -2.79 -7.12
C VAL A 16 -6.03 -1.27 -7.08
N LEU A 17 -6.95 -0.63 -7.79
CA LEU A 17 -7.04 0.80 -7.87
C LEU A 17 -7.32 1.44 -6.51
N HIS A 18 -8.30 0.91 -5.76
CA HIS A 18 -8.59 1.36 -4.39
C HIS A 18 -7.38 1.19 -3.46
N TYR A 19 -6.65 0.08 -3.59
CA TYR A 19 -5.39 -0.11 -2.85
C TYR A 19 -4.33 0.93 -3.21
N LEU A 20 -4.24 1.35 -4.47
CA LEU A 20 -3.31 2.39 -4.90
C LEU A 20 -3.73 3.79 -4.42
N GLN A 21 -5.03 3.99 -4.20
CA GLN A 21 -5.64 5.25 -3.79
C GLN A 21 -5.72 5.45 -2.27
N GLY A 22 -5.31 4.49 -1.46
CA GLY A 22 -5.30 4.66 0.00
C GLY A 22 -6.29 3.79 0.77
N GLU A 23 -7.04 2.89 0.11
CA GLU A 23 -7.99 2.05 0.83
C GLU A 23 -7.29 1.15 1.86
N ALA A 24 -7.88 1.07 3.06
CA ALA A 24 -7.31 0.33 4.18
C ALA A 24 -7.02 -1.14 3.79
N VAL A 25 -5.82 -1.61 4.20
CA VAL A 25 -5.30 -2.95 3.87
C VAL A 25 -6.28 -4.06 4.26
N ASP A 26 -6.96 -3.90 5.40
CA ASP A 26 -7.94 -4.88 5.90
C ASP A 26 -9.20 -4.93 5.03
N VAL A 27 -9.65 -3.80 4.48
CA VAL A 27 -10.80 -3.74 3.56
C VAL A 27 -10.46 -4.44 2.25
N ILE A 28 -9.27 -4.18 1.70
CA ILE A 28 -8.75 -4.86 0.50
C ILE A 28 -8.66 -6.36 0.72
N LYS A 29 -8.13 -6.79 1.87
CA LYS A 29 -8.06 -8.20 2.26
C LYS A 29 -9.44 -8.84 2.33
N CYS A 30 -10.42 -8.19 2.97
CA CYS A 30 -11.80 -8.68 3.06
C CYS A 30 -12.45 -8.81 1.68
N ARG A 31 -12.30 -7.82 0.79
CA ARG A 31 -12.81 -7.88 -0.59
C ARG A 31 -12.18 -9.01 -1.39
N LEU A 32 -10.85 -9.16 -1.33
CA LEU A 32 -10.14 -10.26 -1.98
C LEU A 32 -10.59 -11.63 -1.46
N GLN A 33 -10.77 -11.76 -0.14
CA GLN A 33 -11.29 -12.99 0.47
C GLN A 33 -12.72 -13.30 0.03
N GLY A 34 -13.61 -12.29 -0.03
CA GLY A 34 -14.98 -12.45 -0.53
C GLY A 34 -15.01 -12.95 -1.98
N HIS A 35 -14.20 -12.37 -2.87
CA HIS A 35 -14.10 -12.83 -4.26
C HIS A 35 -13.45 -14.20 -4.40
N SER A 36 -12.41 -14.48 -3.62
CA SER A 36 -11.75 -15.80 -3.54
C SER A 36 -12.71 -16.90 -3.11
N GLN A 37 -13.54 -16.63 -2.10
CA GLN A 37 -14.56 -17.56 -1.62
C GLN A 37 -15.68 -17.75 -2.65
N ALA A 38 -16.22 -16.66 -3.21
CA ALA A 38 -17.30 -16.72 -4.19
C ALA A 38 -16.91 -17.45 -5.48
N LEU A 39 -15.61 -17.49 -5.82
CA LEU A 39 -15.08 -18.15 -7.02
C LEU A 39 -14.34 -19.46 -6.72
N ASN A 40 -14.17 -19.81 -5.44
CA ASN A 40 -13.38 -20.94 -4.95
C ASN A 40 -11.98 -21.03 -5.60
N ARG A 41 -11.27 -19.90 -5.65
CA ARG A 41 -9.94 -19.78 -6.26
C ARG A 41 -9.02 -18.92 -5.39
N GLY A 42 -7.72 -19.21 -5.42
CA GLY A 42 -6.73 -18.36 -4.74
C GLY A 42 -6.60 -16.99 -5.38
N GLY A 43 -6.14 -16.00 -4.62
CA GLY A 43 -5.95 -14.62 -5.08
C GLY A 43 -5.11 -14.55 -6.35
N ASN A 44 -3.92 -15.15 -6.37
CA ASN A 44 -3.06 -15.17 -7.56
C ASN A 44 -3.78 -15.72 -8.80
N ALA A 45 -4.44 -16.87 -8.67
CA ALA A 45 -5.16 -17.52 -9.76
C ALA A 45 -6.35 -16.67 -10.27
N LEU A 46 -6.92 -15.78 -9.44
CA LEU A 46 -7.93 -14.83 -9.91
C LEU A 46 -7.31 -13.76 -10.81
N PHE A 47 -6.18 -13.19 -10.40
CA PHE A 47 -5.52 -12.12 -11.13
C PHE A 47 -4.79 -12.60 -12.40
N GLU A 48 -4.29 -13.85 -12.41
CA GLU A 48 -3.74 -14.52 -13.59
C GLU A 48 -4.80 -14.72 -14.70
N THR A 49 -6.09 -14.78 -14.35
CA THR A 49 -7.16 -14.97 -15.34
C THR A 49 -7.64 -13.68 -16.01
N ILE A 50 -7.24 -12.52 -15.49
CA ILE A 50 -7.62 -11.21 -16.04
C ILE A 50 -6.60 -10.85 -17.11
N ARG A 51 -7.01 -10.92 -18.38
CA ARG A 51 -6.19 -10.47 -19.51
C ARG A 51 -6.11 -8.96 -19.55
N ILE A 52 -4.97 -8.45 -19.99
CA ILE A 52 -4.75 -7.03 -20.17
C ILE A 52 -5.10 -6.68 -21.62
N GLU A 53 -6.02 -5.74 -21.79
CA GLU A 53 -6.45 -5.23 -23.09
C GLU A 53 -5.99 -3.77 -23.23
N GLN A 54 -5.45 -3.42 -24.41
CA GLN A 54 -5.09 -2.03 -24.70
C GLN A 54 -6.37 -1.18 -24.71
N GLY A 55 -6.35 -0.06 -23.98
CA GLY A 55 -7.50 0.83 -23.84
C GLY A 55 -8.44 0.50 -22.68
N ASP A 56 -8.14 -0.51 -21.86
CA ASP A 56 -8.90 -0.75 -20.63
C ASP A 56 -8.73 0.44 -19.65
N PRO A 57 -9.82 1.15 -19.31
CA PRO A 57 -9.74 2.35 -18.48
C PRO A 57 -9.24 2.06 -17.06
N PHE A 58 -9.45 0.85 -16.53
CA PHE A 58 -8.91 0.47 -15.21
C PHE A 58 -7.40 0.26 -15.25
N ILE A 59 -6.87 -0.34 -16.31
CA ILE A 59 -5.43 -0.55 -16.41
C ILE A 59 -4.72 0.79 -16.61
N THR A 60 -5.27 1.66 -17.47
CA THR A 60 -4.78 3.03 -17.64
C THR A 60 -4.83 3.81 -16.33
N ALA A 61 -5.90 3.69 -15.55
CA ALA A 61 -6.01 4.33 -14.24
C ALA A 61 -5.00 3.78 -13.21
N ILE A 62 -4.72 2.47 -13.23
CA ILE A 62 -3.69 1.85 -12.38
C ILE A 62 -2.30 2.40 -12.74
N LEU A 63 -1.95 2.44 -14.03
CA LEU A 63 -0.66 2.96 -14.50
C LEU A 63 -0.52 4.46 -14.23
N ALA A 64 -1.58 5.23 -14.45
CA ALA A 64 -1.62 6.66 -14.14
C ALA A 64 -1.53 6.91 -12.62
N SER A 65 -2.20 6.10 -11.78
CA SER A 65 -2.07 6.18 -10.31
C SER A 65 -0.66 5.91 -9.82
N LEU A 66 0.16 5.24 -10.62
CA LEU A 66 1.58 4.98 -10.36
C LEU A 66 2.49 6.04 -10.99
N ALA A 67 1.93 7.03 -11.69
CA ALA A 67 2.59 8.05 -12.50
C ALA A 67 3.63 7.45 -13.47
N ILE A 68 3.19 6.43 -14.21
CA ILE A 68 3.95 5.80 -15.28
C ILE A 68 3.66 6.53 -16.59
N GLU A 69 4.71 6.93 -17.31
CA GLU A 69 4.60 7.67 -18.56
C GLU A 69 3.87 6.85 -19.64
N VAL A 70 3.07 7.54 -20.46
CA VAL A 70 2.26 6.90 -21.52
C VAL A 70 3.13 6.12 -22.51
N GLY A 71 4.37 6.58 -22.77
CA GLY A 71 5.32 5.87 -23.64
C GLY A 71 5.78 4.51 -23.10
N GLU A 72 5.68 4.28 -21.78
CA GLU A 72 6.02 2.99 -21.17
C GLU A 72 4.84 2.02 -21.17
N HIS A 73 3.60 2.51 -21.37
CA HIS A 73 2.40 1.68 -21.33
C HIS A 73 2.45 0.58 -22.40
N GLU A 74 2.83 0.92 -23.63
CA GLU A 74 2.96 -0.07 -24.72
C GLU A 74 3.97 -1.17 -24.41
N ARG A 75 5.10 -0.81 -23.77
CA ARG A 75 6.13 -1.78 -23.37
C ARG A 75 5.60 -2.75 -22.32
N LEU A 76 4.83 -2.24 -21.35
CA LEU A 76 4.20 -3.05 -20.31
C LEU A 76 3.11 -3.96 -20.88
N PHE A 77 2.27 -3.45 -21.77
CA PHE A 77 1.22 -4.20 -22.45
C PHE A 77 1.77 -5.36 -23.30
N ASN A 78 2.90 -5.16 -23.98
CA ASN A 78 3.52 -6.20 -24.79
C ASN A 78 4.23 -7.28 -23.96
N ARG A 79 4.54 -7.00 -22.69
CA ARG A 79 5.30 -7.91 -21.81
C ARG A 79 4.42 -8.71 -20.85
N CYS A 80 3.23 -8.23 -20.55
CA CYS A 80 2.35 -8.79 -19.52
C CYS A 80 1.07 -9.34 -20.13
N ASP A 81 0.83 -10.64 -19.98
CA ASP A 81 -0.40 -11.29 -20.49
C ASP A 81 -1.61 -11.07 -19.57
N ASN A 82 -1.36 -10.90 -18.27
CA ASN A 82 -2.39 -10.82 -17.24
C ASN A 82 -2.06 -9.79 -16.15
N LEU A 83 -3.08 -9.42 -15.38
CA LEU A 83 -2.97 -8.37 -14.35
C LEU A 83 -1.98 -8.74 -13.24
N HIS A 84 -1.86 -10.02 -12.87
CA HIS A 84 -0.88 -10.46 -11.88
C HIS A 84 0.56 -10.22 -12.36
N ASP A 85 0.85 -10.53 -13.63
CA ASP A 85 2.15 -10.31 -14.24
C ASP A 85 2.48 -8.82 -14.34
N LEU A 86 1.49 -7.99 -14.68
CA LEU A 86 1.65 -6.53 -14.65
C LEU A 86 2.01 -6.03 -13.26
N LEU A 87 1.26 -6.41 -12.22
CA LEU A 87 1.57 -5.99 -10.83
C LEU A 87 2.95 -6.48 -10.37
N THR A 88 3.34 -7.68 -10.81
CA THR A 88 4.65 -8.26 -10.52
C THR A 88 5.77 -7.53 -11.26
N GLN A 89 5.55 -7.11 -12.50
CA GLN A 89 6.49 -6.33 -13.31
C GLN A 89 6.66 -4.92 -12.74
N LEU A 90 5.56 -4.25 -12.38
CA LEU A 90 5.57 -2.94 -11.73
C LEU A 90 6.33 -2.98 -10.40
N TYR A 91 6.13 -4.03 -9.60
CA TYR A 91 6.92 -4.21 -8.39
C TYR A 91 8.43 -4.37 -8.68
N GLN A 92 8.80 -5.07 -9.76
CA GLN A 92 10.19 -5.23 -10.19
C GLN A 92 10.81 -3.92 -10.68
N GLU A 93 10.02 -3.04 -11.27
CA GLU A 93 10.44 -1.72 -11.77
C GLU A 93 10.58 -0.66 -10.67
N GLY A 94 10.28 -1.01 -9.42
CA GLY A 94 10.56 -0.17 -8.26
C GLY A 94 9.31 0.32 -7.52
N HIS A 95 8.11 -0.09 -7.92
CA HIS A 95 6.88 0.20 -7.20
C HIS A 95 6.72 -0.72 -5.96
N TYR A 96 7.66 -0.61 -5.01
CA TYR A 96 7.79 -1.51 -3.85
C TYR A 96 6.62 -1.51 -2.87
N HIS A 97 5.70 -0.56 -2.98
CA HIS A 97 4.47 -0.51 -2.18
C HIS A 97 3.49 -1.61 -2.58
N LEU A 98 3.50 -2.05 -3.86
CA LEU A 98 2.71 -3.20 -4.35
C LEU A 98 3.06 -4.52 -3.66
N ARG A 99 4.21 -4.61 -2.97
CA ARG A 99 4.63 -5.80 -2.23
C ARG A 99 3.57 -6.33 -1.28
N MET A 100 2.87 -5.43 -0.57
CA MET A 100 1.85 -5.86 0.38
C MET A 100 0.61 -6.37 -0.35
N LEU A 101 0.19 -5.74 -1.45
CA LEU A 101 -0.91 -6.23 -2.28
C LEU A 101 -0.59 -7.61 -2.85
N LEU A 102 0.59 -7.81 -3.43
CA LEU A 102 1.04 -9.13 -3.93
C LEU A 102 1.06 -10.18 -2.80
N LYS A 103 1.54 -9.81 -1.62
CA LYS A 103 1.51 -10.68 -0.43
C LYS A 103 0.08 -11.03 -0.01
N LEU A 104 -0.85 -10.09 -0.08
CA LEU A 104 -2.26 -10.36 0.18
C LEU A 104 -2.82 -11.35 -0.85
N LEU A 105 -2.50 -11.19 -2.13
CA LEU A 105 -2.91 -12.13 -3.19
C LEU A 105 -2.38 -13.55 -2.94
N ASP A 106 -1.11 -13.68 -2.53
CA ASP A 106 -0.48 -14.95 -2.16
C ASP A 106 -1.14 -15.61 -0.93
N GLU A 107 -1.49 -14.81 0.07
CA GLU A 107 -2.10 -15.25 1.32
C GLU A 107 -3.60 -15.54 1.18
N THR A 108 -4.28 -14.90 0.22
CA THR A 108 -5.70 -15.15 -0.07
C THR A 108 -5.87 -16.52 -0.71
N ARG A 109 -6.21 -17.50 0.13
CA ARG A 109 -6.63 -18.84 -0.30
C ARG A 109 -8.15 -18.92 -0.26
N PRO A 110 -8.78 -19.74 -1.14
CA PRO A 110 -10.18 -20.07 -0.93
C PRO A 110 -10.29 -20.74 0.43
N ALA A 111 -11.41 -20.54 1.12
CA ALA A 111 -11.66 -21.22 2.38
C ALA A 111 -11.56 -22.74 2.12
N ARG A 112 -10.40 -23.33 2.43
CA ARG A 112 -10.26 -24.78 2.49
C ARG A 112 -11.32 -25.23 3.47
N SER A 113 -12.17 -26.17 3.07
CA SER A 113 -13.24 -26.74 3.88
C SER A 113 -12.80 -26.76 5.34
N GLY A 114 -13.59 -26.13 6.23
CA GLY A 114 -13.19 -25.84 7.62
C GLY A 114 -12.59 -27.02 8.38
N LEU A 115 -12.79 -28.25 7.91
CA LEU A 115 -12.07 -29.46 8.30
C LEU A 115 -10.55 -29.33 8.41
N ALA A 116 -9.84 -28.62 7.52
CA ALA A 116 -8.38 -28.52 7.60
C ALA A 116 -7.90 -27.60 8.74
N SER A 117 -8.61 -26.48 8.94
CA SER A 117 -8.40 -25.59 10.09
C SER A 117 -8.86 -26.22 11.39
N ILE A 118 -9.96 -26.98 11.38
CA ILE A 118 -10.45 -27.77 12.52
C ILE A 118 -9.46 -28.87 12.85
N ALA A 119 -8.86 -29.55 11.88
CA ALA A 119 -7.82 -30.55 12.11
C ALA A 119 -6.54 -29.92 12.69
N ALA A 120 -6.14 -28.72 12.23
CA ALA A 120 -5.01 -27.99 12.80
C ALA A 120 -5.28 -27.52 14.24
N VAL A 121 -6.49 -27.02 14.51
CA VAL A 121 -6.92 -26.64 15.85
C VAL A 121 -7.10 -27.86 16.76
N LEU A 122 -7.64 -28.98 16.26
CA LEU A 122 -7.76 -30.25 16.99
C LEU A 122 -6.40 -30.90 17.25
N THR A 123 -5.41 -30.71 16.37
CA THR A 123 -4.04 -31.18 16.63
C THR A 123 -3.33 -30.29 17.64
N ILE A 124 -3.52 -28.97 17.60
CA ILE A 124 -2.96 -28.06 18.61
C ILE A 124 -3.67 -28.23 19.96
N LEU A 125 -5.00 -28.33 19.99
CA LEU A 125 -5.79 -28.62 21.19
C LEU A 125 -5.56 -30.05 21.68
N GLY A 126 -5.37 -31.01 20.78
CA GLY A 126 -5.00 -32.38 21.12
C GLY A 126 -3.63 -32.46 21.76
N LEU A 127 -2.63 -31.74 21.23
CA LEU A 127 -1.30 -31.61 21.83
C LEU A 127 -1.34 -30.82 23.15
N GLY A 128 -2.14 -29.75 23.22
CA GLY A 128 -2.30 -28.93 24.42
C GLY A 128 -3.07 -29.64 25.53
N ALA A 129 -4.13 -30.38 25.21
CA ALA A 129 -4.89 -31.20 26.14
C ALA A 129 -4.09 -32.44 26.57
N TRP A 130 -3.35 -33.07 25.66
CA TRP A 130 -2.39 -34.12 26.02
C TRP A 130 -1.30 -33.60 26.95
N ALA A 131 -0.75 -32.40 26.71
CA ALA A 131 0.19 -31.74 27.62
C ALA A 131 -0.45 -31.39 28.98
N TYR A 132 -1.67 -30.85 28.98
CA TYR A 132 -2.39 -30.49 30.21
C TYR A 132 -2.77 -31.72 31.04
N GLN A 133 -3.31 -32.76 30.40
CA GLN A 133 -3.79 -33.99 31.02
C GLN A 133 -2.66 -34.93 31.45
N SER A 134 -1.50 -34.89 30.77
CA SER A 134 -0.26 -35.51 31.26
C SER A 134 0.35 -34.77 32.47
N GLY A 135 -0.28 -33.68 32.94
CA GLY A 135 0.18 -32.89 34.06
C GLY A 135 1.38 -31.98 33.74
N THR A 136 1.89 -31.99 32.50
CA THR A 136 3.12 -31.28 32.08
C THR A 136 3.12 -29.78 32.30
N GLY A 137 1.97 -29.12 32.50
CA GLY A 137 1.93 -27.70 32.89
C GLY A 137 2.38 -27.43 34.33
N LYS A 138 1.95 -28.27 35.30
CA LYS A 138 2.39 -28.19 36.71
C LYS A 138 3.72 -28.91 36.92
N THR A 139 3.96 -30.00 36.19
CA THR A 139 5.30 -30.58 36.12
C THR A 139 6.27 -29.73 35.33
N LEU A 140 5.93 -28.78 34.46
CA LEU A 140 6.94 -27.89 33.86
C LEU A 140 7.57 -26.97 34.91
N VAL A 141 6.76 -26.40 35.81
CA VAL A 141 7.25 -25.53 36.89
C VAL A 141 7.97 -26.35 37.96
N VAL A 142 7.39 -27.47 38.41
CA VAL A 142 8.00 -28.39 39.38
C VAL A 142 9.20 -29.17 38.80
N SER A 143 9.21 -29.43 37.49
CA SER A 143 10.38 -29.96 36.77
C SER A 143 11.38 -28.88 36.53
N LEU A 144 11.06 -27.60 36.33
CA LEU A 144 12.09 -26.54 36.33
C LEU A 144 12.79 -26.47 37.69
N GLU A 145 12.04 -26.57 38.78
CA GLU A 145 12.58 -26.64 40.15
C GLU A 145 13.40 -27.92 40.41
N LYS A 146 12.89 -29.10 40.00
CA LYS A 146 13.60 -30.37 40.14
C LYS A 146 14.77 -30.52 39.15
N LEU A 147 14.74 -29.84 38.01
CA LEU A 147 15.81 -29.77 37.01
C LEU A 147 16.88 -28.78 37.47
N ALA A 148 16.53 -27.75 38.24
CA ALA A 148 17.49 -26.93 38.99
C ALA A 148 18.17 -27.73 40.12
N ALA A 149 17.41 -28.56 40.85
CA ALA A 149 17.95 -29.41 41.93
C ALA A 149 18.75 -30.64 41.43
N LYS A 150 18.40 -31.20 40.26
CA LYS A 150 19.15 -32.28 39.58
C LYS A 150 20.08 -31.76 38.48
N ALA A 151 20.24 -30.44 38.39
CA ALA A 151 21.03 -29.77 37.36
C ALA A 151 22.42 -30.37 37.21
N PRO A 152 23.19 -30.73 38.26
CA PRO A 152 24.56 -31.22 38.05
C PRO A 152 24.61 -32.54 37.24
N GLY A 153 23.71 -33.48 37.52
CA GLY A 153 23.66 -34.78 36.85
C GLY A 153 22.89 -34.78 35.52
N PHE A 154 21.93 -33.87 35.35
CA PHE A 154 21.28 -33.62 34.06
C PHE A 154 22.20 -32.85 33.13
N LEU A 155 22.90 -31.83 33.64
CA LEU A 155 23.89 -31.06 32.89
C LEU A 155 25.00 -31.95 32.39
N SER A 156 25.53 -32.93 33.14
CA SER A 156 26.57 -33.83 32.61
C SER A 156 26.11 -34.67 31.40
N ARG A 157 24.82 -35.08 31.37
CA ARG A 157 24.22 -35.78 30.22
C ARG A 157 23.84 -34.83 29.09
N VAL A 158 23.43 -33.62 29.40
CA VAL A 158 23.21 -32.56 28.40
C VAL A 158 24.55 -32.06 27.85
N PHE A 159 25.63 -32.08 28.64
CA PHE A 159 27.00 -31.73 28.27
C PHE A 159 27.56 -32.68 27.22
N SER A 160 27.23 -33.98 27.29
CA SER A 160 27.55 -34.93 26.20
C SER A 160 26.67 -34.73 24.96
N GLN A 161 25.42 -34.29 25.14
CA GLN A 161 24.53 -33.90 24.04
C GLN A 161 24.79 -32.49 23.48
N LEU A 162 25.59 -31.67 24.16
CA LEU A 162 25.77 -30.24 23.85
C LEU A 162 26.59 -30.01 22.59
N ARG A 163 27.46 -30.96 22.26
CA ARG A 163 28.13 -31.05 20.95
C ARG A 163 27.11 -31.11 19.81
N ASN A 164 25.91 -31.65 20.06
CA ASN A 164 24.83 -31.70 19.08
C ASN A 164 24.12 -30.34 18.89
N PHE A 165 24.20 -29.39 19.84
CA PHE A 165 23.60 -28.05 19.64
C PHE A 165 24.34 -27.23 18.58
N LEU A 166 25.68 -27.28 18.57
CA LEU A 166 26.48 -26.66 17.50
C LEU A 166 26.15 -27.29 16.14
N LEU A 167 26.00 -28.62 16.10
CA LEU A 167 25.58 -29.34 14.90
C LEU A 167 24.15 -28.95 14.47
N LEU A 168 23.22 -28.79 15.41
CA LEU A 168 21.87 -28.26 15.16
C LEU A 168 21.94 -26.85 14.57
N GLY A 169 22.82 -25.98 15.08
CA GLY A 169 23.05 -24.63 14.55
C GLY A 169 23.56 -24.65 13.10
N ILE A 170 24.47 -25.57 12.77
CA ILE A 170 24.98 -25.79 11.40
C ILE A 170 23.85 -26.29 10.48
N VAL A 171 23.08 -27.30 10.92
CA VAL A 171 21.95 -27.86 10.16
C VAL A 171 20.89 -26.77 9.92
N PHE A 172 20.51 -26.03 10.95
CA PHE A 172 19.53 -24.94 10.87
C PHE A 172 20.01 -23.83 9.93
N SER A 173 21.26 -23.40 10.06
CA SER A 173 21.84 -22.35 9.18
C SER A 173 21.90 -22.81 7.73
N SER A 174 22.23 -24.08 7.49
CA SER A 174 22.26 -24.68 6.14
C SER A 174 20.85 -24.77 5.54
N ALA A 175 19.88 -25.26 6.31
CA ALA A 175 18.48 -25.33 5.88
C ALA A 175 17.92 -23.94 5.58
N ARG A 176 18.25 -22.94 6.42
CA ARG A 176 17.86 -21.54 6.21
C ARG A 176 18.50 -20.96 4.95
N LEU A 177 19.77 -21.26 4.67
CA LEU A 177 20.44 -20.84 3.43
C LEU A 177 19.75 -21.42 2.20
N VAL A 178 19.50 -22.73 2.18
CA VAL A 178 18.80 -23.42 1.07
C VAL A 178 17.39 -22.85 0.89
N PHE A 179 16.67 -22.60 1.98
CA PHE A 179 15.35 -21.96 1.94
C PHE A 179 15.41 -20.54 1.35
N ASN A 180 16.40 -19.74 1.75
CA ASN A 180 16.61 -18.39 1.22
C ASN A 180 17.00 -18.39 -0.27
N TRP A 181 17.84 -19.35 -0.69
CA TRP A 181 18.18 -19.56 -2.09
C TRP A 181 16.95 -19.92 -2.90
N ARG A 182 16.21 -20.94 -2.47
CA ARG A 182 14.95 -21.34 -3.11
C ARG A 182 14.02 -20.15 -3.23
N ASN A 183 13.71 -19.47 -2.13
CA ASN A 183 12.80 -18.31 -2.15
C ASN A 183 13.29 -17.17 -3.03
N THR A 184 14.60 -16.95 -3.16
CA THR A 184 15.13 -15.88 -4.00
C THR A 184 15.17 -16.26 -5.48
N LEU A 185 15.46 -17.53 -5.78
CA LEU A 185 15.48 -18.05 -7.14
C LEU A 185 14.06 -18.23 -7.71
N THR A 186 13.12 -18.73 -6.89
CA THR A 186 11.72 -18.92 -7.30
C THR A 186 10.89 -17.63 -7.23
N SER A 187 11.39 -16.57 -6.60
CA SER A 187 10.69 -15.29 -6.55
C SER A 187 10.70 -14.64 -7.94
N ILE A 188 9.54 -14.63 -8.59
CA ILE A 188 9.34 -13.95 -9.88
C ILE A 188 9.50 -12.43 -9.69
N THR A 189 9.10 -11.94 -8.52
CA THR A 189 9.04 -10.53 -8.12
C THR A 189 10.38 -9.79 -8.00
N LYS A 190 11.55 -10.44 -8.18
CA LYS A 190 12.86 -9.76 -8.06
C LYS A 190 13.56 -9.70 -9.42
N THR A 191 14.10 -8.53 -9.77
CA THR A 191 14.97 -8.36 -10.93
C THR A 191 16.24 -9.22 -10.81
N THR A 192 16.81 -9.64 -11.94
CA THR A 192 18.01 -10.52 -11.97
C THR A 192 19.18 -9.91 -11.20
N SER A 193 19.44 -8.61 -11.36
CA SER A 193 20.50 -7.91 -10.63
C SER A 193 20.25 -7.93 -9.12
N HIS A 194 19.01 -7.64 -8.69
CA HIS A 194 18.65 -7.67 -7.28
C HIS A 194 18.67 -9.10 -6.70
N LYS A 195 18.36 -10.13 -7.50
CA LYS A 195 18.52 -11.55 -7.13
C LYS A 195 19.97 -11.88 -6.87
N VAL A 196 20.86 -11.60 -7.82
CA VAL A 196 22.31 -11.86 -7.69
C VAL A 196 22.87 -11.11 -6.49
N TYR A 197 22.57 -9.81 -6.36
CA TYR A 197 22.95 -9.00 -5.20
C TYR A 197 22.45 -9.63 -3.89
N THR A 198 21.16 -9.96 -3.81
CA THR A 198 20.56 -10.55 -2.61
C THR A 198 21.22 -11.87 -2.24
N LEU A 199 21.39 -12.76 -3.22
CA LEU A 199 21.98 -14.08 -3.08
C LEU A 199 23.44 -13.99 -2.65
N PHE A 200 24.22 -13.11 -3.27
CA PHE A 200 25.63 -12.90 -2.93
C PHE A 200 25.79 -12.56 -1.45
N PHE A 201 25.13 -11.50 -0.97
CA PHE A 201 25.24 -11.08 0.43
C PHE A 201 24.68 -12.12 1.41
N THR A 202 23.55 -12.79 1.09
CA THR A 202 23.02 -13.84 1.97
C THR A 202 23.92 -15.06 2.03
N THR A 203 24.51 -15.44 0.89
CA THR A 203 25.42 -16.59 0.80
C THR A 203 26.71 -16.30 1.54
N LEU A 204 27.28 -15.10 1.37
CA LEU A 204 28.48 -14.68 2.07
C LEU A 204 28.27 -14.67 3.59
N ALA A 205 27.17 -14.08 4.07
CA ALA A 205 26.84 -14.06 5.50
C ALA A 205 26.62 -15.48 6.06
N SER A 206 25.88 -16.33 5.35
CA SER A 206 25.66 -17.72 5.77
C SER A 206 26.92 -18.57 5.70
N ALA A 207 27.79 -18.38 4.70
CA ALA A 207 29.05 -19.10 4.57
C ALA A 207 30.00 -18.75 5.72
N LEU A 208 30.11 -17.46 6.08
CA LEU A 208 30.89 -17.01 7.24
C LEU A 208 30.32 -17.59 8.54
N THR A 209 28.99 -17.59 8.71
CA THR A 209 28.31 -18.17 9.87
C THR A 209 28.56 -19.67 9.97
N LEU A 210 28.38 -20.42 8.88
CA LEU A 210 28.59 -21.87 8.82
C LEU A 210 30.06 -22.22 9.09
N THR A 211 31.00 -21.47 8.52
CA THR A 211 32.43 -21.68 8.74
C THR A 211 32.78 -21.43 10.21
N GLY A 212 32.28 -20.34 10.79
CA GLY A 212 32.46 -20.04 12.22
C GLY A 212 31.88 -21.14 13.12
N LEU A 213 30.64 -21.56 12.89
CA LEU A 213 30.01 -22.64 13.67
C LEU A 213 30.72 -23.99 13.49
N THR A 214 31.21 -24.30 12.29
CA THR A 214 31.95 -25.54 12.01
C THR A 214 33.31 -25.54 12.71
N LEU A 215 34.06 -24.42 12.63
CA LEU A 215 35.32 -24.28 13.35
C LEU A 215 35.10 -24.33 14.87
N CYS A 216 34.03 -23.71 15.38
CA CYS A 216 33.65 -23.81 16.79
C CYS A 216 33.35 -25.27 17.20
N TYR A 217 32.62 -26.01 16.37
CA TYR A 217 32.35 -27.43 16.58
C TYR A 217 33.64 -28.27 16.61
N LEU A 218 34.56 -28.05 15.67
CA LEU A 218 35.85 -28.75 15.60
C LEU A 218 36.75 -28.41 16.79
N ALA A 219 36.70 -27.16 17.27
CA ALA A 219 37.43 -26.68 18.44
C ALA A 219 36.76 -27.06 19.79
N GLY A 220 35.83 -28.02 19.79
CA GLY A 220 35.17 -28.51 21.00
C GLY A 220 34.25 -27.48 21.67
N GLY A 221 33.75 -26.50 20.92
CA GLY A 221 32.93 -25.40 21.43
C GLY A 221 33.73 -24.23 21.99
N SER A 222 35.06 -24.26 21.90
CA SER A 222 35.89 -23.09 22.26
C SER A 222 35.74 -22.00 21.19
N MET A 223 35.53 -20.76 21.65
CA MET A 223 35.35 -19.59 20.79
C MET A 223 36.69 -18.86 20.65
N SER A 224 37.49 -19.24 19.64
CA SER A 224 38.74 -18.53 19.34
C SER A 224 38.44 -17.14 18.74
N PRO A 225 39.38 -16.17 18.84
CA PRO A 225 39.22 -14.85 18.21
C PRO A 225 38.95 -14.92 16.70
N LEU A 226 39.50 -15.93 16.02
CA LEU A 226 39.25 -16.17 14.60
C LEU A 226 37.79 -16.58 14.34
N ILE A 227 37.25 -17.50 15.15
CA ILE A 227 35.85 -17.93 15.05
C ILE A 227 34.91 -16.75 15.34
N ALA A 228 35.20 -15.99 16.40
CA ALA A 228 34.46 -14.79 16.75
C ALA A 228 34.48 -13.77 15.60
N GLY A 229 35.64 -13.53 15.00
CA GLY A 229 35.80 -12.66 13.84
C GLY A 229 34.93 -13.08 12.65
N LEU A 230 34.81 -14.39 12.36
CA LEU A 230 33.94 -14.89 11.29
C LEU A 230 32.46 -14.63 11.57
N LEU A 231 31.99 -14.86 12.80
CA LEU A 231 30.60 -14.63 13.19
C LEU A 231 30.22 -13.14 13.21
N VAL A 232 31.15 -12.28 13.67
CA VAL A 232 30.98 -10.83 13.63
C VAL A 232 30.98 -10.33 12.19
N SER A 233 31.88 -10.86 11.34
CA SER A 233 31.92 -10.53 9.91
C SER A 233 30.62 -10.91 9.21
N ALA A 234 30.01 -12.06 9.54
CA ALA A 234 28.71 -12.44 9.01
C ALA A 234 27.62 -11.40 9.32
N SER A 235 27.61 -10.88 10.55
CA SER A 235 26.68 -9.81 10.96
C SER A 235 26.96 -8.49 10.25
N ALA A 236 28.25 -8.15 10.07
CA ALA A 236 28.67 -6.97 9.32
C ALA A 236 28.21 -7.01 7.85
N VAL A 237 28.29 -8.17 7.18
CA VAL A 237 27.80 -8.36 5.81
C VAL A 237 26.30 -8.04 5.70
N GLU A 238 25.49 -8.43 6.69
CA GLU A 238 24.06 -8.09 6.70
C GLU A 238 23.79 -6.58 6.87
N VAL A 239 24.61 -5.90 7.66
CA VAL A 239 24.55 -4.44 7.85
C VAL A 239 24.97 -3.73 6.56
N ILE A 240 26.09 -4.14 5.95
CA ILE A 240 26.55 -3.60 4.65
C ILE A 240 25.46 -3.75 3.60
N LYS A 241 24.82 -4.93 3.51
CA LYS A 241 23.67 -5.14 2.62
C LYS A 241 22.55 -4.13 2.88
N GLY A 242 22.24 -3.86 4.15
CA GLY A 242 21.26 -2.86 4.55
C GLY A 242 21.63 -1.45 4.11
N ILE A 243 22.88 -1.04 4.35
CA ILE A 243 23.42 0.27 3.95
C ILE A 243 23.39 0.44 2.44
N SER A 244 23.88 -0.56 1.69
CA SER A 244 23.83 -0.54 0.23
C SER A 244 22.40 -0.43 -0.30
N SER A 245 21.43 -1.12 0.32
CA SER A 245 20.01 -0.99 -0.06
C SER A 245 19.48 0.42 0.19
N LEU A 246 19.87 1.06 1.30
CA LEU A 246 19.52 2.44 1.61
C LEU A 246 20.12 3.41 0.57
N VAL A 247 21.40 3.27 0.24
CA VAL A 247 22.10 4.11 -0.75
C VAL A 247 21.48 3.95 -2.13
N LEU A 248 21.16 2.72 -2.56
CA LEU A 248 20.49 2.48 -3.83
C LEU A 248 19.13 3.16 -3.88
N ASN A 249 18.31 3.01 -2.83
CA ASN A 249 16.99 3.64 -2.79
C ASN A 249 17.09 5.17 -2.73
N GLN A 250 18.09 5.74 -2.05
CA GLN A 250 18.34 7.18 -2.06
C GLN A 250 18.72 7.71 -3.45
N ARG A 251 19.53 6.96 -4.21
CA ARG A 251 19.83 7.31 -5.60
C ARG A 251 18.56 7.31 -6.47
N THR A 252 17.67 6.35 -6.26
CA THR A 252 16.36 6.31 -6.94
C THR A 252 15.47 7.49 -6.55
N LYS A 253 15.58 8.05 -5.33
CA LYS A 253 14.88 9.29 -4.94
C LYS A 253 15.21 10.42 -5.90
N HIS A 254 16.51 10.62 -6.09
CA HIS A 254 17.03 11.80 -6.78
C HIS A 254 16.66 11.77 -8.26
N SER A 255 16.54 10.58 -8.86
CA SER A 255 16.01 10.45 -10.22
C SER A 255 14.51 10.75 -10.30
N LEU A 256 13.73 10.35 -9.30
CA LEU A 256 12.28 10.57 -9.30
C LEU A 256 11.90 12.03 -9.02
N SER A 257 12.62 12.72 -8.14
CA SER A 257 12.34 14.13 -7.80
C SER A 257 12.52 15.10 -8.98
N LEU A 258 13.19 14.68 -10.04
CA LEU A 258 13.42 15.50 -11.23
C LEU A 258 12.27 15.40 -12.27
N SER A 259 11.42 14.37 -12.20
CA SER A 259 10.43 14.07 -13.24
C SER A 259 8.98 14.40 -12.85
N VAL A 260 8.69 14.64 -11.57
CA VAL A 260 7.31 14.69 -11.07
C VAL A 260 6.83 16.14 -10.91
N HIS A 261 5.76 16.51 -11.62
CA HIS A 261 5.05 17.76 -11.41
C HIS A 261 4.34 17.73 -10.03
N GLU A 262 4.82 18.56 -9.10
CA GLU A 262 4.45 18.54 -7.68
C GLU A 262 2.95 18.81 -7.40
N GLU A 263 2.21 19.40 -8.35
CA GLU A 263 0.82 19.84 -8.16
C GLU A 263 -0.25 18.76 -8.40
N SER A 264 0.11 17.60 -8.98
CA SER A 264 -0.85 16.52 -9.27
C SER A 264 -1.01 15.56 -8.09
N TRP A 265 -2.20 14.96 -7.93
CA TRP A 265 -2.44 13.90 -6.93
C TRP A 265 -1.40 12.78 -7.03
N GLN A 266 -1.06 12.39 -8.26
CA GLN A 266 -0.09 11.33 -8.55
C GLN A 266 1.30 11.70 -8.02
N GLY A 267 1.72 12.96 -8.17
CA GLY A 267 3.01 13.43 -7.68
C GLY A 267 3.10 13.46 -6.16
N ILE A 268 2.03 13.91 -5.49
CA ILE A 268 1.92 13.86 -4.03
C ILE A 268 1.93 12.40 -3.55
N ALA A 269 1.13 11.52 -4.15
CA ALA A 269 1.04 10.11 -3.81
C ALA A 269 2.39 9.38 -3.99
N GLN A 270 3.13 9.67 -5.07
CA GLN A 270 4.48 9.15 -5.28
C GLN A 270 5.46 9.63 -4.19
N THR A 271 5.40 10.90 -3.82
CA THR A 271 6.24 11.47 -2.75
C THR A 271 5.97 10.79 -1.41
N VAL A 272 4.70 10.55 -1.09
CA VAL A 272 4.28 9.82 0.12
C VAL A 272 4.78 8.36 0.08
N ARG A 273 4.59 7.65 -1.03
CA ARG A 273 5.07 6.26 -1.23
C ARG A 273 6.58 6.16 -1.07
N PHE A 274 7.31 7.13 -1.63
CA PHE A 274 8.77 7.17 -1.56
C PHE A 274 9.25 7.45 -0.13
N THR A 275 8.65 8.43 0.55
CA THR A 275 8.96 8.75 1.95
C THR A 275 8.74 7.55 2.85
N ASN A 276 7.61 6.86 2.68
CA ASN A 276 7.32 5.61 3.40
C ASN A 276 8.35 4.50 3.12
N LEU A 277 8.83 4.38 1.87
CA LEU A 277 9.89 3.43 1.51
C LEU A 277 11.21 3.75 2.22
N MET A 278 11.57 5.04 2.33
CA MET A 278 12.76 5.49 3.04
C MET A 278 12.69 5.19 4.52
N ASP A 279 11.59 5.59 5.17
CA ASP A 279 11.35 5.28 6.58
C ASP A 279 11.48 3.77 6.82
N ARG A 280 10.75 2.96 6.06
CA ARG A 280 10.81 1.49 6.18
C ARG A 280 12.22 0.94 6.03
N THR A 281 12.99 1.44 5.06
CA THR A 281 14.37 0.99 4.80
C THR A 281 15.28 1.38 5.96
N PHE A 282 15.13 2.59 6.49
CA PHE A 282 15.89 3.09 7.63
C PHE A 282 15.63 2.28 8.89
N TYR A 283 14.36 2.04 9.27
CA TYR A 283 14.04 1.22 10.43
C TYR A 283 14.46 -0.25 10.25
N THR A 284 14.37 -0.78 9.02
CA THR A 284 14.90 -2.12 8.70
C THR A 284 16.41 -2.19 8.94
N LEU A 285 17.15 -1.16 8.53
CA LEU A 285 18.59 -1.06 8.79
C LEU A 285 18.87 -0.97 10.29
N PHE A 286 18.13 -0.14 11.02
CA PHE A 286 18.26 0.01 12.48
C PHE A 286 18.07 -1.33 13.21
N ILE A 287 17.01 -2.08 12.90
CA ILE A 287 16.77 -3.41 13.48
C ILE A 287 17.93 -4.37 13.16
N LYS A 288 18.48 -4.33 11.94
CA LYS A 288 19.63 -5.16 11.57
C LYS A 288 20.90 -4.78 12.33
N VAL A 289 21.18 -3.48 12.48
CA VAL A 289 22.33 -2.98 13.25
C VAL A 289 22.20 -3.35 14.72
N ALA A 290 21.04 -3.12 15.34
CA ALA A 290 20.79 -3.49 16.72
C ALA A 290 20.98 -5.00 16.95
N SER A 291 20.46 -5.84 16.05
CA SER A 291 20.66 -7.29 16.11
C SER A 291 22.13 -7.69 15.91
N ALA A 292 22.87 -7.01 15.02
CA ALA A 292 24.29 -7.27 14.78
C ALA A 292 25.15 -6.89 15.99
N LEU A 293 24.85 -5.77 16.65
CA LEU A 293 25.51 -5.33 17.88
C LEU A 293 25.25 -6.31 19.02
N LEU A 294 24.00 -6.75 19.19
CA LEU A 294 23.63 -7.71 20.23
C LEU A 294 24.32 -9.07 20.03
N ASN A 295 24.33 -9.57 18.79
CA ASN A 295 25.05 -10.80 18.45
C ASN A 295 26.57 -10.66 18.68
N THR A 296 27.16 -9.53 18.30
CA THR A 296 28.58 -9.24 18.56
C THR A 296 28.88 -9.22 20.05
N ALA A 297 28.02 -8.63 20.87
CA ALA A 297 28.15 -8.63 22.32
C ALA A 297 28.11 -10.06 22.90
N PHE A 298 27.19 -10.91 22.43
CA PHE A 298 27.15 -12.31 22.85
C PHE A 298 28.40 -13.09 22.46
N VAL A 299 28.91 -12.88 21.24
CA VAL A 299 30.16 -13.50 20.80
C VAL A 299 31.35 -12.99 21.62
N ALA A 300 31.39 -11.69 21.96
CA ALA A 300 32.45 -11.13 22.81
C ALA A 300 32.44 -11.73 24.22
N VAL A 301 31.28 -11.80 24.87
CA VAL A 301 31.11 -12.45 26.20
C VAL A 301 31.52 -13.91 26.15
N TRP A 302 31.15 -14.62 25.08
CA TRP A 302 31.56 -16.01 24.85
C TRP A 302 33.07 -16.13 24.66
N SER A 303 33.72 -15.20 23.96
CA SER A 303 35.18 -15.25 23.70
C SER A 303 36.06 -14.94 24.93
N VAL A 304 35.58 -14.10 25.86
CA VAL A 304 36.34 -13.70 27.06
C VAL A 304 36.24 -14.74 28.17
N SER A 305 35.16 -15.50 28.19
CA SER A 305 34.92 -16.48 29.24
C SER A 305 35.58 -17.82 28.87
N PRO A 306 36.16 -18.55 29.85
CA PRO A 306 36.59 -19.93 29.62
C PRO A 306 35.45 -20.76 29.01
N PRO A 307 35.74 -21.80 28.20
CA PRO A 307 34.73 -22.61 27.54
C PRO A 307 33.92 -23.42 28.58
N VAL A 308 32.94 -22.77 29.21
CA VAL A 308 31.94 -23.39 30.05
C VAL A 308 30.75 -23.68 29.15
N LEU A 309 30.40 -24.95 28.91
CA LEU A 309 29.39 -25.24 27.88
C LEU A 309 28.00 -24.68 28.22
N LEU A 310 27.69 -24.43 29.49
CA LEU A 310 26.51 -23.67 29.92
C LEU A 310 26.46 -22.26 29.29
N LEU A 311 27.59 -21.56 29.30
CA LEU A 311 27.69 -20.24 28.68
C LEU A 311 27.52 -20.35 27.17
N THR A 312 28.13 -21.36 26.54
CA THR A 312 28.02 -21.57 25.09
C THR A 312 26.56 -21.83 24.65
N ALA A 313 25.83 -22.69 25.37
CA ALA A 313 24.41 -22.93 25.13
C ALA A 313 23.58 -21.68 25.36
N SER A 314 23.86 -20.93 26.42
CA SER A 314 23.17 -19.67 26.71
C SER A 314 23.38 -18.64 25.60
N CYS A 315 24.62 -18.40 25.17
CA CYS A 315 24.95 -17.49 24.08
C CYS A 315 24.28 -17.89 22.77
N LEU A 316 24.33 -19.18 22.39
CA LEU A 316 23.65 -19.68 21.19
C LEU A 316 22.13 -19.52 21.28
N GLY A 317 21.54 -19.82 22.44
CA GLY A 317 20.12 -19.61 22.72
C GLY A 317 19.72 -18.15 22.56
N LEU A 318 20.50 -17.22 23.13
CA LEU A 318 20.27 -15.78 23.03
C LEU A 318 20.41 -15.27 21.58
N MET A 319 21.38 -15.76 20.81
CA MET A 319 21.51 -15.44 19.37
C MET A 319 20.30 -15.96 18.56
N MET A 320 19.80 -17.15 18.88
CA MET A 320 18.59 -17.70 18.27
C MET A 320 17.36 -16.85 18.58
N VAL A 321 17.16 -16.50 19.86
CA VAL A 321 16.06 -15.62 20.30
C VAL A 321 16.15 -14.25 19.62
N THR A 322 17.35 -13.67 19.52
CA THR A 322 17.58 -12.39 18.82
C THR A 322 17.18 -12.47 17.36
N THR A 323 17.50 -13.59 16.69
CA THR A 323 17.13 -13.82 15.28
C THR A 323 15.60 -13.94 15.11
N LEU A 324 14.91 -14.59 16.06
CA LEU A 324 13.45 -14.68 16.07
C LEU A 324 12.79 -13.33 16.30
N ILE A 325 13.26 -12.57 17.31
CA ILE A 325 12.78 -11.21 17.61
C ILE A 325 12.98 -10.31 16.39
N LYS A 326 14.17 -10.33 15.76
CA LYS A 326 14.44 -9.60 14.52
C LYS A 326 13.45 -9.95 13.42
N SER A 327 13.18 -11.24 13.21
CA SER A 327 12.28 -11.71 12.15
C SER A 327 10.84 -11.26 12.40
N ALA A 328 10.38 -11.36 13.65
CA ALA A 328 9.06 -10.86 14.06
C ALA A 328 8.95 -9.33 13.94
N ALA A 329 9.98 -8.61 14.38
CA ALA A 329 10.03 -7.15 14.28
C ALA A 329 9.98 -6.67 12.83
N LEU A 330 10.74 -7.30 11.91
CA LEU A 330 10.69 -6.98 10.49
C LEU A 330 9.31 -7.28 9.87
N ALA A 331 8.67 -8.38 10.26
CA ALA A 331 7.32 -8.71 9.78
C ALA A 331 6.26 -7.71 10.26
N ASN A 332 6.35 -7.26 11.52
CA ASN A 332 5.46 -6.23 12.07
C ASN A 332 5.74 -4.86 11.45
N LEU A 333 7.00 -4.53 11.19
CA LEU A 333 7.40 -3.30 10.52
C LEU A 333 6.80 -3.21 9.10
N ASP A 334 6.88 -4.29 8.33
CA ASP A 334 6.28 -4.39 6.99
C ASP A 334 4.76 -4.14 7.02
N LYS A 335 4.05 -4.64 8.05
CA LYS A 335 2.62 -4.39 8.25
C LYS A 335 2.34 -2.94 8.64
N HIS A 336 3.07 -2.42 9.62
CA HIS A 336 2.89 -1.06 10.12
C HIS A 336 3.06 -0.02 9.01
N PHE A 337 4.13 -0.11 8.21
CA PHE A 337 4.36 0.82 7.10
C PHE A 337 3.38 0.64 5.92
N ALA A 338 2.77 -0.54 5.75
CA ALA A 338 1.70 -0.69 4.78
C ALA A 338 0.43 0.04 5.23
N VAL A 339 0.05 -0.08 6.50
CA VAL A 339 -1.11 0.63 7.07
C VAL A 339 -0.87 2.13 7.11
N LYS A 340 0.31 2.57 7.58
CA LYS A 340 0.72 3.99 7.57
C LYS A 340 0.64 4.56 6.16
N LEU A 341 1.14 3.84 5.15
CA LEU A 341 1.08 4.27 3.76
C LEU A 341 -0.36 4.47 3.29
N GLN A 342 -1.25 3.49 3.52
CA GLN A 342 -2.65 3.59 3.11
C GLN A 342 -3.35 4.77 3.81
N SER A 343 -3.13 4.95 5.10
CA SER A 343 -3.65 6.10 5.85
C SER A 343 -3.13 7.44 5.32
N CYS A 344 -1.85 7.54 4.95
CA CYS A 344 -1.30 8.77 4.35
C CYS A 344 -1.84 9.02 2.94
N LEU A 345 -2.05 7.99 2.13
CA LEU A 345 -2.64 8.11 0.79
C LEU A 345 -4.11 8.53 0.85
N GLN A 346 -4.86 7.99 1.82
CA GLN A 346 -6.25 8.34 2.05
C GLN A 346 -6.42 9.80 2.52
N GLY A 347 -5.42 10.34 3.22
CA GLY A 347 -5.40 11.73 3.71
C GLY A 347 -4.98 12.77 2.66
N ILE A 348 -4.82 12.40 1.39
CA ILE A 348 -4.55 13.37 0.33
C ILE A 348 -5.88 14.03 -0.05
N ASP A 349 -6.09 15.28 0.38
CA ASP A 349 -7.35 16.04 0.23
C ASP A 349 -7.75 16.31 -1.24
N MET A 350 -6.83 16.12 -2.19
CA MET A 350 -7.15 16.23 -3.61
C MET A 350 -7.91 14.98 -4.05
N ALA A 351 -9.14 15.17 -4.53
CA ALA A 351 -9.86 14.09 -5.19
C ALA A 351 -9.01 13.56 -6.36
N PRO A 352 -8.76 12.25 -6.46
CA PRO A 352 -8.03 11.70 -7.59
C PRO A 352 -8.76 12.11 -8.88
N ASP A 353 -8.00 12.52 -9.90
CA ASP A 353 -8.56 12.98 -11.17
C ASP A 353 -9.65 12.02 -11.66
N ALA A 354 -10.71 12.53 -12.28
CA ALA A 354 -11.82 11.69 -12.73
C ALA A 354 -11.38 10.53 -13.65
N SER A 355 -10.24 10.65 -14.32
CA SER A 355 -9.58 9.61 -15.11
C SER A 355 -9.05 8.43 -14.28
N LEU A 356 -8.79 8.64 -12.99
CA LEU A 356 -8.30 7.64 -12.04
C LEU A 356 -9.42 6.83 -11.40
N CYS A 357 -10.70 7.20 -11.59
CA CYS A 357 -11.85 6.49 -11.04
C CYS A 357 -12.81 6.02 -12.15
N PRO A 358 -12.44 5.01 -12.95
CA PRO A 358 -13.26 4.50 -14.06
C PRO A 358 -14.64 3.98 -13.64
N SER A 359 -14.81 3.49 -12.40
CA SER A 359 -16.13 3.12 -11.87
C SER A 359 -17.02 4.34 -11.56
N ALA A 360 -16.41 5.49 -11.24
CA ALA A 360 -17.12 6.76 -11.09
C ALA A 360 -17.31 7.49 -12.44
N HIS A 361 -16.64 7.06 -13.51
CA HIS A 361 -16.54 7.76 -14.80
C HIS A 361 -17.85 8.26 -15.42
N PRO A 362 -18.99 7.54 -15.42
CA PRO A 362 -20.22 8.09 -16.00
C PRO A 362 -20.80 9.21 -15.12
N THR A 363 -20.69 9.09 -13.80
CA THR A 363 -21.18 10.10 -12.84
C THR A 363 -20.21 11.27 -12.72
N ALA A 364 -18.91 10.99 -12.80
CA ALA A 364 -17.83 11.97 -12.78
C ALA A 364 -17.74 12.75 -14.10
N LEU A 365 -17.99 12.12 -15.25
CA LEU A 365 -18.21 12.82 -16.52
C LEU A 365 -19.41 13.75 -16.41
N LYS A 366 -20.54 13.25 -15.92
CA LYS A 366 -21.74 14.09 -15.71
C LYS A 366 -21.46 15.23 -14.74
N LEU A 367 -20.74 14.99 -13.65
CA LEU A 367 -20.35 16.04 -12.70
C LEU A 367 -19.38 17.05 -13.32
N LYS A 368 -18.43 16.60 -14.15
CA LYS A 368 -17.52 17.47 -14.88
C LYS A 368 -18.26 18.32 -15.90
N GLU A 369 -19.15 17.71 -16.67
CA GLU A 369 -20.03 18.39 -17.62
C GLU A 369 -20.93 19.40 -16.89
N ILE A 370 -21.55 19.00 -15.77
CA ILE A 370 -22.31 19.91 -14.90
C ILE A 370 -21.43 21.05 -14.41
N LYS A 371 -20.19 20.81 -13.98
CA LYS A 371 -19.27 21.85 -13.53
C LYS A 371 -18.89 22.81 -14.66
N GLU A 372 -18.59 22.29 -15.85
CA GLU A 372 -18.29 23.11 -17.04
C GLU A 372 -19.50 23.95 -17.47
N THR A 373 -20.72 23.38 -17.42
CA THR A 373 -21.96 24.13 -17.64
C THR A 373 -22.20 25.20 -16.57
N LEU A 374 -21.87 24.92 -15.30
CA LEU A 374 -21.98 25.88 -14.22
C LEU A 374 -20.97 27.04 -14.38
N ASP A 375 -19.74 26.74 -14.79
CA ASP A 375 -18.68 27.73 -15.01
C ASP A 375 -18.96 28.62 -16.24
N THR A 376 -19.59 28.06 -17.27
CA THR A 376 -20.06 28.83 -18.44
C THR A 376 -21.26 29.70 -18.10
N GLN A 377 -22.24 29.18 -17.34
CA GLN A 377 -23.36 29.96 -16.83
C GLN A 377 -22.89 31.11 -15.92
N LYS A 378 -21.94 30.84 -15.02
CA LYS A 378 -21.36 31.87 -14.15
C LYS A 378 -20.68 32.99 -14.95
N ARG A 379 -19.93 32.64 -15.99
CA ARG A 379 -19.32 33.64 -16.90
C ARG A 379 -20.37 34.48 -17.62
N PHE A 380 -21.45 33.86 -18.09
CA PHE A 380 -22.56 34.56 -18.72
C PHE A 380 -23.28 35.51 -17.76
N LEU A 381 -23.53 35.08 -16.52
CA LEU A 381 -24.13 35.93 -15.50
C LEU A 381 -23.24 37.12 -15.14
N LEU A 382 -21.93 36.93 -14.99
CA LEU A 382 -20.98 38.02 -14.75
C LEU A 382 -20.95 39.03 -15.91
N GLN A 383 -21.01 38.56 -17.16
CA GLN A 383 -21.11 39.46 -18.32
C GLN A 383 -22.42 40.27 -18.31
N ARG A 384 -23.53 39.62 -17.95
CA ARG A 384 -24.84 40.28 -17.87
C ARG A 384 -24.90 41.30 -16.73
N GLU A 385 -24.32 40.97 -15.58
CA GLU A 385 -24.20 41.89 -14.45
C GLU A 385 -23.38 43.13 -14.83
N GLU A 386 -22.26 42.94 -15.53
CA GLU A 386 -21.46 44.07 -16.03
C GLU A 386 -22.23 44.94 -17.03
N GLN A 387 -22.98 44.32 -17.96
CA GLN A 387 -23.85 45.06 -18.89
C GLN A 387 -24.94 45.86 -18.17
N LEU A 388 -25.56 45.29 -17.13
CA LEU A 388 -26.55 45.99 -16.32
C LEU A 388 -25.90 47.15 -15.56
N ARG A 389 -24.70 46.96 -15.01
CA ARG A 389 -23.94 48.01 -14.32
C ARG A 389 -23.62 49.19 -15.24
N VAL A 390 -23.25 48.92 -16.49
CA VAL A 390 -23.02 49.95 -17.51
C VAL A 390 -24.33 50.70 -17.83
N ARG A 391 -25.45 49.99 -17.93
CA ARG A 391 -26.77 50.62 -18.16
C ARG A 391 -27.22 51.47 -16.98
N ASP A 392 -27.08 50.98 -15.75
CA ASP A 392 -27.43 51.73 -14.55
C ASP A 392 -26.57 53.00 -14.42
N ASN A 393 -25.27 52.92 -14.72
CA ASN A 393 -24.41 54.10 -14.79
C ASN A 393 -24.89 55.10 -15.84
N ALA A 394 -25.23 54.64 -17.05
CA ALA A 394 -25.76 55.51 -18.11
C ALA A 394 -27.10 56.15 -17.72
N ILE A 395 -27.99 55.41 -17.05
CA ILE A 395 -29.26 55.93 -16.53
C ILE A 395 -28.97 56.98 -15.45
N CYS A 396 -28.07 56.72 -14.51
CA CYS A 396 -27.68 57.70 -13.50
C CYS A 396 -27.09 58.98 -14.12
N GLU A 397 -26.22 58.84 -15.12
CA GLU A 397 -25.65 59.98 -15.85
C GLU A 397 -26.72 60.79 -16.59
N THR A 398 -27.65 60.13 -17.27
CA THR A 398 -28.77 60.81 -17.95
C THR A 398 -29.72 61.50 -16.97
N LEU A 399 -30.04 60.87 -15.84
CA LEU A 399 -30.85 61.48 -14.78
C LEU A 399 -30.15 62.70 -14.17
N MET A 400 -28.85 62.61 -13.86
CA MET A 400 -28.08 63.77 -13.39
C MET A 400 -28.03 64.90 -14.43
N ALA A 401 -27.95 64.58 -15.73
CA ALA A 401 -27.95 65.58 -16.79
C ALA A 401 -29.33 66.26 -16.94
N ILE A 402 -30.42 65.53 -16.76
CA ILE A 402 -31.79 66.09 -16.71
C ILE A 402 -31.95 67.01 -15.49
N GLU A 403 -31.49 66.58 -14.31
CA GLU A 403 -31.54 67.38 -13.07
C GLU A 403 -30.78 68.71 -13.23
N LYS A 404 -29.69 68.72 -13.98
CA LYS A 404 -28.90 69.93 -14.31
C LYS A 404 -29.53 70.83 -15.39
N GLY A 405 -30.77 70.58 -15.82
CA GLY A 405 -31.53 71.46 -16.70
C GLY A 405 -31.46 71.13 -18.20
N ALA A 406 -31.06 69.91 -18.56
CA ALA A 406 -31.18 69.46 -19.94
C ALA A 406 -32.66 69.30 -20.32
N SER A 407 -33.14 70.13 -21.25
CA SER A 407 -34.56 70.21 -21.68
C SER A 407 -35.14 68.95 -22.33
N SER A 408 -34.34 67.90 -22.53
CA SER A 408 -34.77 66.61 -23.08
C SER A 408 -33.70 65.53 -22.84
N PRO A 409 -34.08 64.26 -22.54
CA PRO A 409 -33.14 63.14 -22.39
C PRO A 409 -32.22 62.94 -23.62
N ALA A 410 -32.74 63.19 -24.82
CA ALA A 410 -31.97 63.09 -26.06
C ALA A 410 -30.89 64.19 -26.18
N LYS A 411 -31.17 65.40 -25.68
CA LYS A 411 -30.18 66.48 -25.62
C LYS A 411 -29.16 66.26 -24.50
N ALA A 412 -29.55 65.62 -23.40
CA ALA A 412 -28.66 65.23 -22.31
C ALA A 412 -27.59 64.22 -22.76
N LEU A 413 -27.98 63.19 -23.52
CA LEU A 413 -27.06 62.19 -24.10
C LEU A 413 -26.06 62.80 -25.10
N LEU A 414 -26.51 63.74 -25.93
CA LEU A 414 -25.63 64.46 -26.88
C LEU A 414 -24.68 65.44 -26.18
N GLY A 415 -25.06 65.98 -25.01
CA GLY A 415 -24.23 66.91 -24.22
C GLY A 415 -23.07 66.25 -23.47
N LEU A 416 -23.15 64.93 -23.21
CA LEU A 416 -22.12 64.15 -22.51
C LEU A 416 -20.99 63.63 -23.42
N GLY A 417 -20.95 64.03 -24.70
CA GLY A 417 -19.89 63.65 -25.63
C GLY A 417 -20.08 62.30 -26.34
N GLY A 418 -21.30 61.73 -26.31
CA GLY A 418 -21.64 60.58 -27.14
C GLY A 418 -21.58 60.95 -28.63
N SER A 419 -20.63 60.37 -29.36
CA SER A 419 -20.59 60.48 -30.82
C SER A 419 -21.93 60.02 -31.40
N ARG A 420 -22.41 60.67 -32.45
CA ARG A 420 -23.71 60.36 -33.09
C ARG A 420 -23.78 58.90 -33.60
N GLU A 421 -22.63 58.24 -33.73
CA GLU A 421 -22.47 56.82 -34.09
C GLU A 421 -22.67 55.83 -32.92
N SER A 422 -22.70 56.29 -31.66
CA SER A 422 -22.91 55.42 -30.49
C SER A 422 -24.34 55.48 -29.91
N LEU A 423 -25.26 56.15 -30.62
CA LEU A 423 -26.68 56.10 -30.28
C LEU A 423 -27.21 54.72 -30.69
N PRO A 424 -27.74 53.91 -29.75
CA PRO A 424 -28.35 52.64 -30.12
C PRO A 424 -29.51 52.94 -31.08
N ASP A 425 -29.45 52.31 -32.25
CA ASP A 425 -30.49 52.41 -33.27
C ASP A 425 -31.84 52.08 -32.62
N LEU A 426 -32.75 53.05 -32.65
CA LEU A 426 -34.09 52.96 -32.05
C LEU A 426 -35.01 51.95 -32.78
N SER A 427 -34.48 51.19 -33.74
CA SER A 427 -35.16 50.12 -34.48
C SER A 427 -35.22 48.77 -33.74
N ALA A 428 -34.55 48.61 -32.59
CA ALA A 428 -34.52 47.33 -31.87
C ALA A 428 -35.70 47.09 -30.90
N ASN A 429 -36.70 47.98 -30.84
CA ASN A 429 -37.84 47.87 -29.91
C ASN A 429 -39.17 47.39 -30.56
N GLU A 430 -39.19 47.07 -31.86
CA GLU A 430 -40.42 46.61 -32.54
C GLU A 430 -40.47 45.11 -32.92
N GLU A 431 -39.43 44.31 -32.65
CA GLU A 431 -39.46 42.85 -32.84
C GLU A 431 -39.29 42.09 -31.51
N MET A 432 -40.25 42.27 -30.60
CA MET A 432 -40.73 41.15 -29.78
C MET A 432 -42.17 40.87 -30.19
N GLY A 433 -42.33 40.51 -31.46
CA GLY A 433 -43.53 39.89 -31.98
C GLY A 433 -43.72 38.53 -31.32
N ASN A 434 -44.92 38.33 -30.80
CA ASN A 434 -45.52 37.05 -30.51
C ASN A 434 -45.37 36.10 -31.71
N GLU A 435 -44.36 35.23 -31.75
CA GLU A 435 -44.33 34.03 -32.60
C GLU A 435 -43.09 33.19 -32.24
N ASP A 436 -43.16 32.50 -31.10
CA ASP A 436 -42.63 31.14 -30.90
C ASP A 436 -42.90 30.70 -29.46
N LEU A 437 -44.21 30.64 -29.18
CA LEU A 437 -44.78 29.97 -28.02
C LEU A 437 -45.19 28.55 -28.41
N HIS A 438 -44.34 27.81 -29.11
CA HIS A 438 -44.45 26.35 -29.21
C HIS A 438 -43.08 25.72 -29.44
N THR A 439 -42.80 24.70 -28.62
CA THR A 439 -41.61 23.81 -28.66
C THR A 439 -40.36 24.27 -27.89
N GLN A 440 -40.51 24.86 -26.71
CA GLN A 440 -39.57 24.53 -25.61
C GLN A 440 -40.15 23.37 -24.81
N SER A 441 -39.55 22.19 -25.01
CA SER A 441 -39.80 20.97 -24.23
C SER A 441 -39.80 21.26 -22.72
N PRO A 442 -40.66 20.60 -21.95
CA PRO A 442 -40.70 20.74 -20.50
C PRO A 442 -39.54 19.96 -19.90
N LEU A 443 -38.35 20.56 -19.85
CA LEU A 443 -37.19 20.04 -19.11
C LEU A 443 -36.99 20.75 -17.75
N PHE A 444 -38.02 21.46 -17.28
CA PHE A 444 -38.03 22.15 -15.98
C PHE A 444 -39.10 21.67 -14.99
N MET A 445 -39.80 20.56 -15.29
CA MET A 445 -40.82 20.00 -14.39
C MET A 445 -40.58 18.51 -14.12
N ARG A 446 -39.39 18.18 -13.58
CA ARG A 446 -39.12 16.83 -13.02
C ARG A 446 -38.04 16.81 -11.93
N LEU A 447 -38.05 17.80 -11.03
CA LEU A 447 -37.26 17.77 -9.79
C LEU A 447 -38.12 17.78 -8.51
N GLU A 448 -39.45 17.90 -8.60
CA GLU A 448 -40.36 17.73 -7.47
C GLU A 448 -41.12 16.39 -7.55
N LEU A 449 -40.42 15.26 -7.55
CA LEU A 449 -41.05 13.96 -7.25
C LEU A 449 -40.04 12.86 -6.85
N VAL A 450 -39.04 13.21 -6.03
CA VAL A 450 -38.18 12.22 -5.33
C VAL A 450 -38.05 12.53 -3.83
N GLU A 451 -38.89 13.41 -3.28
CA GLU A 451 -38.81 13.82 -1.87
C GLU A 451 -39.94 13.25 -0.96
N THR A 452 -40.73 12.30 -1.46
CA THR A 452 -41.82 11.67 -0.69
C THR A 452 -41.90 10.16 -0.85
N HIS A 453 -40.80 9.44 -0.63
CA HIS A 453 -40.85 8.04 -0.13
C HIS A 453 -39.45 7.53 0.24
N LYS A 454 -38.99 7.87 1.46
CA LYS A 454 -38.13 7.02 2.33
C LYS A 454 -37.81 7.74 3.63
N LYS A 455 -38.82 7.92 4.49
CA LYS A 455 -38.57 7.91 5.94
C LYS A 455 -38.72 6.47 6.41
N GLN A 456 -37.61 5.91 6.91
CA GLN A 456 -37.46 4.65 7.66
C GLN A 456 -37.60 3.35 6.85
N PRO A 457 -36.65 2.38 6.99
CA PRO A 457 -36.17 1.88 8.28
C PRO A 457 -34.66 1.95 8.44
N PHE A 458 -34.17 2.95 9.18
CA PHE A 458 -32.81 2.92 9.76
C PHE A 458 -32.83 2.57 11.26
N ARG A 459 -34.02 2.52 11.90
CA ARG A 459 -34.18 2.09 13.29
C ARG A 459 -34.17 0.57 13.49
N GLU A 460 -34.54 -0.23 12.48
CA GLU A 460 -34.50 -1.70 12.57
C GLU A 460 -33.10 -2.29 12.36
N VAL A 461 -32.16 -1.55 11.78
CA VAL A 461 -30.77 -2.01 11.59
C VAL A 461 -29.93 -1.71 12.84
N GLU A 462 -30.16 -0.58 13.52
CA GLU A 462 -29.51 -0.29 14.81
C GLU A 462 -30.01 -1.20 15.95
N GLU A 463 -31.30 -1.53 16.02
CA GLU A 463 -31.80 -2.49 17.04
C GLU A 463 -31.31 -3.92 16.79
N ASN A 464 -31.08 -4.33 15.54
CA ASN A 464 -30.54 -5.66 15.25
C ASN A 464 -29.01 -5.75 15.49
N ILE A 465 -28.27 -4.64 15.36
CA ILE A 465 -26.84 -4.59 15.70
C ILE A 465 -26.63 -4.56 17.22
N LEU A 466 -27.53 -3.92 17.99
CA LEU A 466 -27.50 -3.93 19.46
C LEU A 466 -27.97 -5.26 20.07
N ARG A 467 -28.80 -6.05 19.38
CA ARG A 467 -29.22 -7.41 19.81
C ARG A 467 -28.21 -8.52 19.48
N LEU A 468 -27.20 -8.25 18.65
CA LEU A 468 -26.14 -9.21 18.31
C LEU A 468 -24.86 -9.03 19.16
N ASN A 469 -24.80 -7.97 19.99
CA ASN A 469 -23.66 -7.65 20.86
C ASN A 469 -23.97 -7.78 22.37
N ASN A 470 -25.16 -8.27 22.72
CA ASN A 470 -25.51 -8.85 24.03
C ASN A 470 -25.76 -10.34 23.84
#